data_AF-A0A3N1I7X0-F1
#
_entry.id   AF-A0A3N1I7X0-F1
#
_cell.length_a   1.000
_cell.length_b   1.000
_cell.length_c   1.000
_cell.angle_alpha   90.00
_cell.angle_beta   90.00
_cell.angle_gamma   90.00
#
_symmetry.space_group_name_H-M   'P 1'
#
loop_
_entity.id
_entity.type
_entity.pdbx_description
1 polymer ?
#
loop_
_entity_poly.entity_id
_entity_poly.type
_entity_poly.pdbx_seq_one_letter_code
_entity_poly.pdbx_strand_id
1 'polypeptide(L)'
;MIGRQGAAARRRAAGLLGGGCGLLLLSGCAAVDLPLVAVGLGPDGVPYALVRPCGDDGYQGPHLDGRARGAGDGPATTGWDARAEGLHGDARFPLFTPPGDWHARHRGKQELQPRHTYVLGFGHYVTGDSYNGVVEFTSEQIGRLRPGQVRADGRPMSRHAFERLAEDSC
;
A
#
# COMPACT_ATOMS: atom_id res chain seq x y z
N MET A 1 13.61 52.91 47.30
CA MET A 1 12.77 52.87 48.52
C MET A 1 12.15 51.49 48.62
N ILE A 2 12.38 50.80 49.75
CA ILE A 2 11.52 49.77 50.39
C ILE A 2 11.32 48.48 49.57
N GLY A 3 11.55 47.26 50.05
CA GLY A 3 11.77 46.75 51.40
C GLY A 3 11.40 45.27 51.39
N ARG A 4 12.18 44.48 52.14
CA ARG A 4 12.05 43.05 52.45
C ARG A 4 10.60 42.57 52.60
N GLN A 5 10.32 41.32 52.24
CA GLN A 5 9.73 40.35 53.18
C GLN A 5 10.18 38.92 52.81
N GLY A 6 10.81 38.26 53.78
CA GLY A 6 10.85 36.81 53.84
C GLY A 6 9.92 36.35 54.96
N ALA A 7 9.41 35.13 54.85
CA ALA A 7 9.03 34.30 55.99
C ALA A 7 8.78 32.88 55.51
N ALA A 8 9.29 31.94 56.30
CA ALA A 8 9.16 30.51 56.15
C ALA A 8 7.76 30.03 56.55
N ALA A 9 7.38 28.82 56.11
CA ALA A 9 7.32 27.64 56.98
C ALA A 9 6.24 26.61 56.55
N ARG A 10 6.75 25.42 56.23
CA ARG A 10 6.33 24.10 56.74
C ARG A 10 4.87 23.63 56.59
N ARG A 11 4.80 22.53 55.83
CA ARG A 11 4.12 21.23 56.09
C ARG A 11 2.59 21.21 56.10
N ARG A 12 2.01 20.41 55.21
CA ARG A 12 1.26 19.17 55.53
C ARG A 12 0.97 18.36 54.27
N ALA A 13 0.95 17.05 54.45
CA ALA A 13 0.85 16.02 53.43
C ALA A 13 -0.60 15.58 53.17
N ALA A 14 -0.73 14.77 52.11
CA ALA A 14 -1.71 13.71 51.86
C ALA A 14 -3.03 14.06 51.13
N GLY A 15 -3.31 13.26 50.09
CA GLY A 15 -4.63 13.11 49.47
C GLY A 15 -4.55 12.65 48.01
N LEU A 16 -4.46 11.34 47.76
CA LEU A 16 -4.74 10.72 46.45
C LEU A 16 -6.19 10.99 46.04
N LEU A 17 -6.42 11.15 44.72
CA LEU A 17 -7.61 10.77 43.92
C LEU A 17 -7.23 11.17 42.48
N GLY A 18 -6.80 10.29 41.57
CA GLY A 18 -7.56 9.13 41.11
C GLY A 18 -8.51 9.52 39.98
N GLY A 19 -8.02 10.17 38.93
CA GLY A 19 -8.79 10.48 37.71
C GLY A 19 -8.12 9.85 36.51
N GLY A 20 -8.62 8.68 36.09
CA GLY A 20 -8.09 7.96 34.94
C GLY A 20 -8.23 8.81 33.67
N CYS A 21 -7.11 9.13 33.04
CA CYS A 21 -7.10 9.47 31.61
C CYS A 21 -7.55 8.22 30.86
N GLY A 22 -8.86 8.12 30.60
CA GLY A 22 -9.40 7.21 29.60
C GLY A 22 -8.87 7.62 28.24
N LEU A 23 -7.69 7.13 27.88
CA LEU A 23 -7.24 7.09 26.49
C LEU A 23 -8.15 6.08 25.79
N LEU A 24 -9.25 6.57 25.23
CA LEU A 24 -10.02 5.86 24.22
C LEU A 24 -9.11 5.68 23.01
N LEU A 25 -8.31 4.60 23.03
CA LEU A 25 -7.58 4.12 21.88
C LEU A 25 -8.64 3.65 20.88
N LEU A 26 -8.98 4.53 19.93
CA LEU A 26 -9.67 4.16 18.71
C LEU A 26 -8.71 3.25 17.92
N SER A 27 -8.63 1.98 18.29
CA SER A 27 -7.97 0.95 17.48
C SER A 27 -8.85 0.66 16.28
N GLY A 28 -8.89 1.60 15.33
CA GLY A 28 -9.34 1.30 13.98
C GLY A 28 -8.42 0.22 13.44
N CYS A 29 -8.98 -0.95 13.13
CA CYS A 29 -8.26 -2.01 12.44
C CYS A 29 -7.89 -1.45 11.06
N ALA A 30 -6.64 -1.03 10.90
CA ALA A 30 -6.12 -0.73 9.57
C ALA A 30 -6.07 -2.04 8.78
N ALA A 31 -6.48 -2.00 7.52
CA ALA A 31 -6.35 -3.14 6.63
C ALA A 31 -4.89 -3.57 6.54
N VAL A 32 -4.62 -4.88 6.59
CA VAL A 32 -3.27 -5.41 6.50
C VAL A 32 -2.80 -5.42 5.05
N ASP A 33 -1.54 -5.04 4.80
CA ASP A 33 -0.95 -5.13 3.46
C ASP A 33 -0.40 -6.55 3.24
N LEU A 34 -0.88 -7.21 2.19
CA LEU A 34 -0.51 -8.58 1.81
C LEU A 34 0.18 -8.61 0.43
N PRO A 35 1.10 -9.57 0.20
CA PRO A 35 1.84 -9.71 -1.04
C PRO A 35 1.01 -10.39 -2.15
N LEU A 36 -0.17 -9.83 -2.44
CA LEU A 36 -1.17 -10.36 -3.38
C LEU A 36 -1.08 -9.74 -4.78
N VAL A 37 -0.06 -8.91 -5.00
CA VAL A 37 0.19 -8.21 -6.26
C VAL A 37 1.65 -8.34 -6.63
N ALA A 38 1.92 -8.55 -7.92
CA ALA A 38 3.29 -8.58 -8.46
C ALA A 38 3.40 -7.84 -9.78
N VAL A 39 4.61 -7.37 -10.10
CA VAL A 39 4.93 -6.75 -11.39
C VAL A 39 6.12 -7.46 -12.04
N GLY A 40 6.01 -7.80 -13.32
CA GLY A 40 7.06 -8.46 -14.09
C GLY A 40 7.31 -7.80 -15.44
N LEU A 41 8.27 -8.34 -16.19
CA LEU A 41 8.49 -8.02 -17.60
C LEU A 41 8.14 -9.23 -18.46
N GLY A 42 7.32 -9.00 -19.48
CA GLY A 42 7.04 -9.98 -20.51
C GLY A 42 8.29 -10.29 -21.35
N PRO A 43 8.28 -11.37 -22.15
CA PRO A 43 9.38 -11.69 -23.06
C PRO A 43 9.57 -10.62 -24.15
N ASP A 44 8.54 -9.82 -24.40
CA ASP A 44 8.51 -8.65 -25.28
C ASP A 44 9.02 -7.35 -24.62
N GLY A 45 9.41 -7.42 -23.34
CA GLY A 45 9.84 -6.26 -22.56
C GLY A 45 8.68 -5.39 -22.06
N VAL A 46 7.42 -5.79 -22.28
CA VAL A 46 6.25 -5.05 -21.80
C VAL A 46 6.03 -5.38 -20.32
N PRO A 47 5.95 -4.38 -19.42
CA PRO A 47 5.65 -4.63 -18.01
C PRO A 47 4.21 -5.13 -17.85
N TYR A 48 4.02 -6.13 -16.99
CA TYR A 48 2.71 -6.70 -16.68
C TYR A 48 2.48 -6.78 -15.17
N ALA A 49 1.22 -6.74 -14.78
CA ALA A 49 0.75 -6.93 -13.42
C ALA A 49 0.19 -8.35 -13.22
N LEU A 50 0.27 -8.84 -11.99
CA LEU A 50 -0.46 -10.00 -11.48
C LEU A 50 -1.23 -9.57 -10.23
N VAL A 51 -2.47 -10.01 -10.12
CA VAL A 51 -3.37 -9.80 -8.98
C VAL A 51 -3.89 -11.16 -8.53
N ARG A 52 -3.78 -11.46 -7.24
CA ARG A 52 -4.12 -12.75 -6.60
C ARG A 52 -4.90 -12.49 -5.31
N PRO A 53 -6.20 -12.13 -5.37
CA PRO A 53 -7.00 -11.97 -4.16
C PRO A 53 -7.11 -13.32 -3.42
N CYS A 54 -7.44 -13.28 -2.14
CA CYS A 54 -7.58 -14.49 -1.34
C CYS A 54 -8.84 -15.27 -1.72
N GLY A 55 -8.68 -16.54 -2.12
CA GLY A 55 -9.79 -17.41 -2.51
C GLY A 55 -10.74 -16.76 -3.52
N ASP A 56 -12.03 -16.68 -3.16
CA ASP A 56 -13.09 -16.06 -3.97
C ASP A 56 -13.41 -14.61 -3.55
N ASP A 57 -12.55 -14.00 -2.73
CA ASP A 57 -12.78 -12.66 -2.20
C ASP A 57 -12.99 -11.64 -3.32
N GLY A 58 -14.00 -10.81 -3.10
CA GLY A 58 -14.20 -9.62 -3.92
C GLY A 58 -13.17 -8.56 -3.58
N TYR A 59 -12.65 -7.87 -4.59
CA TYR A 59 -11.76 -6.73 -4.40
C TYR A 59 -12.26 -5.50 -5.14
N GLN A 60 -11.69 -4.35 -4.77
CA GLN A 60 -12.11 -3.05 -5.26
C GLN A 60 -10.95 -2.07 -5.36
N GLY A 61 -11.19 -0.98 -6.09
CA GLY A 61 -10.26 0.14 -6.16
C GLY A 61 -8.87 -0.19 -6.71
N PRO A 62 -8.70 -1.06 -7.74
CA PRO A 62 -7.38 -1.33 -8.25
C PRO A 62 -6.78 -0.05 -8.85
N HIS A 63 -5.50 0.18 -8.58
CA HIS A 63 -4.81 1.40 -8.98
C HIS A 63 -3.33 1.17 -9.22
N LEU A 64 -2.76 2.01 -10.08
CA LEU A 64 -1.33 2.19 -10.24
C LEU A 64 -1.02 3.67 -10.01
N ASP A 65 -0.21 3.97 -9.02
CA ASP A 65 0.21 5.32 -8.67
C ASP A 65 1.71 5.47 -8.84
N GLY A 66 2.13 6.28 -9.80
CA GLY A 66 3.53 6.63 -10.02
C GLY A 66 3.84 8.07 -9.64
N ARG A 67 4.95 8.25 -8.92
CA ARG A 67 5.46 9.54 -8.43
C ARG A 67 6.93 9.68 -8.76
N ALA A 68 7.37 10.89 -9.10
CA ALA A 68 8.79 11.18 -9.23
C ALA A 68 9.48 10.95 -7.88
N ARG A 69 10.62 10.27 -7.88
CA ARG A 69 11.39 9.99 -6.68
C ARG A 69 11.82 11.30 -6.03
N GLY A 70 11.53 11.44 -4.73
CA GLY A 70 11.80 12.66 -3.96
C GLY A 70 10.64 13.67 -3.97
N ALA A 71 9.52 13.38 -4.63
CA ALA A 71 8.31 14.22 -4.57
C ALA A 71 7.56 14.14 -3.22
N GLY A 72 8.02 13.30 -2.28
CA GLY A 72 7.34 13.06 -1.00
C GLY A 72 5.91 12.54 -1.20
N ASP A 73 4.99 12.98 -0.34
CA ASP A 73 3.57 12.60 -0.35
C ASP A 73 2.74 13.41 -1.37
N GLY A 74 3.40 13.97 -2.39
CA GLY A 74 2.72 14.65 -3.49
C GLY A 74 1.78 13.73 -4.29
N PRO A 75 0.91 14.30 -5.12
CA PRO A 75 -0.02 13.51 -5.92
C PRO A 75 0.71 12.60 -6.91
N ALA A 76 0.12 11.44 -7.20
CA ALA A 76 0.57 10.60 -8.31
C ALA A 76 0.43 11.34 -9.64
N THR A 77 1.51 11.38 -10.42
CA THR A 77 1.58 12.12 -11.69
C THR A 77 1.42 11.20 -12.90
N THR A 78 1.55 9.89 -12.72
CA THR A 78 1.41 8.87 -13.76
C THR A 78 0.72 7.62 -13.20
N GLY A 79 0.01 6.88 -14.03
CA GLY A 79 -0.65 5.61 -13.69
C GLY A 79 -2.13 5.64 -13.99
N TRP A 80 -2.95 4.98 -13.18
CA TRP A 80 -4.40 4.88 -13.35
C TRP A 80 -5.12 4.49 -12.05
N ASP A 81 -6.42 4.78 -11.95
CA ASP A 81 -7.32 4.25 -10.91
C ASP A 81 -8.59 3.70 -11.54
N ALA A 82 -9.16 2.65 -10.94
CA ALA A 82 -10.53 2.25 -11.20
C ALA A 82 -11.35 2.38 -9.91
N ARG A 83 -12.59 2.86 -10.03
CA ARG A 83 -13.59 2.81 -8.95
C ARG A 83 -14.42 1.52 -9.00
N ALA A 84 -13.93 0.51 -9.70
CA ALA A 84 -14.62 -0.76 -9.81
C ALA A 84 -14.64 -1.46 -8.44
N GLU A 85 -15.76 -2.12 -8.16
CA GLU A 85 -16.05 -2.88 -6.94
C GLU A 85 -16.60 -4.25 -7.34
N GLY A 86 -16.54 -5.22 -6.43
CA GLY A 86 -17.01 -6.59 -6.72
C GLY A 86 -16.23 -7.25 -7.85
N LEU A 87 -14.94 -6.92 -7.99
CA LEU A 87 -14.04 -7.62 -8.88
C LEU A 87 -13.65 -8.95 -8.23
N HIS A 88 -13.52 -10.01 -9.01
CA HIS A 88 -13.21 -11.34 -8.49
C HIS A 88 -12.16 -12.05 -9.34
N GLY A 89 -11.47 -12.98 -8.69
CA GLY A 89 -10.52 -13.89 -9.32
C GLY A 89 -9.20 -13.24 -9.71
N ASP A 90 -8.30 -14.10 -10.19
CA ASP A 90 -6.97 -13.73 -10.61
C ASP A 90 -6.97 -12.86 -11.86
N ALA A 91 -6.09 -11.84 -11.88
CA ALA A 91 -5.87 -11.05 -13.08
C ALA A 91 -4.39 -11.05 -13.52
N ARG A 92 -4.19 -10.98 -14.84
CA ARG A 92 -2.90 -10.70 -15.48
C ARG A 92 -3.14 -9.77 -16.66
N PHE A 93 -2.45 -8.63 -16.69
CA PHE A 93 -2.67 -7.61 -17.73
C PHE A 93 -1.42 -6.74 -17.91
N PRO A 94 -1.23 -6.06 -19.07
CA PRO A 94 -0.18 -5.07 -19.24
C PRO A 94 -0.29 -3.95 -18.20
N LEU A 95 0.81 -3.56 -17.57
CA LEU A 95 0.80 -2.71 -16.37
C LEU A 95 0.04 -1.38 -16.53
N PHE A 96 0.05 -0.80 -17.73
CA PHE A 96 -0.63 0.46 -18.06
C PHE A 96 -1.87 0.26 -18.94
N THR A 97 -2.39 -0.96 -19.04
CA THR A 97 -3.62 -1.30 -19.77
C THR A 97 -4.42 -2.28 -18.92
N PRO A 98 -5.08 -1.80 -17.85
CA PRO A 98 -5.94 -2.64 -17.02
C PRO A 98 -7.12 -3.20 -17.83
N PRO A 99 -7.77 -4.28 -17.35
CA PRO A 99 -8.97 -4.83 -17.97
C PRO A 99 -10.01 -3.75 -18.25
N GLY A 100 -10.61 -3.80 -19.44
CA GLY A 100 -11.47 -2.71 -19.93
C GLY A 100 -12.77 -2.54 -19.15
N ASP A 101 -13.28 -3.62 -18.58
CA ASP A 101 -14.44 -3.68 -17.68
C ASP A 101 -14.19 -2.99 -16.33
N TRP A 102 -12.94 -2.74 -15.97
CA TRP A 102 -12.63 -1.94 -14.76
C TRP A 102 -12.83 -0.44 -15.00
N HIS A 103 -12.97 -0.01 -16.26
CA HIS A 103 -13.18 1.40 -16.63
C HIS A 103 -12.17 2.37 -16.00
N ALA A 104 -10.88 2.01 -16.06
CA ALA A 104 -9.82 2.77 -15.42
C ALA A 104 -9.65 4.18 -16.00
N ARG A 105 -9.40 5.13 -15.12
CA ARG A 105 -9.01 6.51 -15.47
C ARG A 105 -7.50 6.63 -15.44
N HIS A 106 -6.93 6.94 -16.59
CA HIS A 106 -5.49 7.10 -16.75
C HIS A 106 -5.03 8.51 -16.37
N ARG A 107 -3.83 8.59 -15.79
CA ARG A 107 -3.12 9.82 -15.41
C ARG A 107 -1.74 9.83 -16.04
N GLY A 108 -1.36 10.96 -16.63
CA GLY A 108 0.00 11.16 -17.17
C GLY A 108 0.42 10.14 -18.23
N LYS A 109 1.72 9.96 -18.39
CA LYS A 109 2.30 9.05 -19.39
C LYS A 109 2.07 7.59 -19.01
N GLN A 110 1.61 6.77 -19.95
CA GLN A 110 1.26 5.36 -19.74
C GLN A 110 2.43 4.42 -20.01
N GLU A 111 3.53 4.68 -19.32
CA GLU A 111 4.76 3.87 -19.39
C GLU A 111 5.60 4.08 -18.12
N LEU A 112 6.54 3.17 -17.86
CA LEU A 112 7.48 3.34 -16.76
C LEU A 112 8.40 4.54 -16.99
N GLN A 113 8.26 5.55 -16.13
CA GLN A 113 9.12 6.72 -16.13
C GLN A 113 10.41 6.45 -15.35
N PRO A 114 11.57 6.96 -15.82
CA PRO A 114 12.81 6.87 -15.05
C PRO A 114 12.69 7.65 -13.75
N ARG A 115 13.41 7.20 -12.70
CA ARG A 115 13.41 7.85 -11.37
C ARG A 115 12.01 8.04 -10.79
N HIS A 116 11.08 7.11 -11.04
CA HIS A 116 9.76 7.10 -10.42
C HIS A 116 9.61 5.89 -9.49
N THR A 117 8.89 6.11 -8.40
CA THR A 117 8.36 5.06 -7.53
C THR A 117 6.91 4.84 -7.90
N TYR A 118 6.51 3.58 -7.96
CA TYR A 118 5.17 3.12 -8.28
C TYR A 118 4.61 2.27 -7.16
N VAL A 119 3.32 2.42 -6.90
CA VAL A 119 2.52 1.55 -6.05
C VAL A 119 1.40 0.97 -6.91
N LEU A 120 1.32 -0.35 -7.00
CA LEU A 120 0.20 -1.06 -7.59
C LEU A 120 -0.54 -1.76 -6.46
N GLY A 121 -1.86 -1.60 -6.40
CA GLY A 121 -2.63 -2.31 -5.39
C GLY A 121 -4.13 -2.31 -5.61
N PHE A 122 -4.82 -3.01 -4.71
CA PHE A 122 -6.28 -3.10 -4.60
C PHE A 122 -6.65 -3.27 -3.12
N GLY A 123 -7.91 -3.05 -2.78
CA GLY A 123 -8.44 -3.29 -1.44
C GLY A 123 -9.49 -4.40 -1.41
N HIS A 124 -9.52 -5.14 -0.30
CA HIS A 124 -10.63 -5.98 0.14
C HIS A 124 -11.09 -5.42 1.50
N TYR A 125 -12.32 -4.91 1.59
CA TYR A 125 -12.78 -4.22 2.79
C TYR A 125 -14.08 -4.83 3.30
N VAL A 126 -13.94 -5.84 4.15
CA VAL A 126 -15.02 -6.41 4.96
C VAL A 126 -14.67 -6.32 6.43
N THR A 127 -15.68 -6.21 7.29
CA THR A 127 -15.49 -6.10 8.74
C THR A 127 -14.77 -7.33 9.29
N GLY A 128 -13.57 -7.14 9.84
CA GLY A 128 -12.77 -8.21 10.47
C GLY A 128 -11.64 -8.77 9.60
N ASP A 129 -11.82 -8.80 8.28
CA ASP A 129 -10.90 -9.47 7.35
C ASP A 129 -10.38 -8.51 6.26
N SER A 130 -10.33 -7.20 6.54
CA SER A 130 -9.88 -6.20 5.57
C SER A 130 -8.38 -6.30 5.28
N TYR A 131 -8.01 -6.31 4.00
CA TYR A 131 -6.62 -6.28 3.55
C TYR A 131 -6.44 -5.45 2.26
N ASN A 132 -5.20 -5.07 1.99
CA ASN A 132 -4.77 -4.54 0.70
C ASN A 132 -3.83 -5.53 0.03
N GLY A 133 -4.00 -5.77 -1.25
CA GLY A 133 -2.93 -6.33 -2.07
C GLY A 133 -2.06 -5.18 -2.57
N VAL A 134 -0.77 -5.15 -2.22
CA VAL A 134 0.10 -4.02 -2.62
C VAL A 134 1.50 -4.45 -3.01
N VAL A 135 2.08 -3.76 -3.99
CA VAL A 135 3.50 -3.84 -4.31
C VAL A 135 4.07 -2.47 -4.66
N GLU A 136 5.17 -2.11 -4.00
CA GLU A 136 5.97 -0.94 -4.33
C GLU A 136 7.18 -1.31 -5.18
N PHE A 137 7.44 -0.53 -6.23
CA PHE A 137 8.58 -0.73 -7.10
C PHE A 137 9.07 0.53 -7.79
N THR A 138 10.21 0.43 -8.45
CA THR A 138 10.77 1.48 -9.30
C THR A 138 11.02 0.93 -10.69
N SER A 139 11.06 1.81 -11.69
CA SER A 139 11.39 1.43 -13.06
C SER A 139 12.76 0.75 -13.16
N GLU A 140 13.74 1.18 -12.37
CA GLU A 140 15.07 0.55 -12.34
C GLU A 140 15.06 -0.86 -11.76
N GLN A 141 14.18 -1.14 -10.79
CA GLN A 141 14.03 -2.48 -10.23
C GLN A 141 13.35 -3.43 -11.21
N ILE A 142 12.35 -2.96 -11.96
CA ILE A 142 11.68 -3.75 -12.99
C ILE A 142 12.64 -4.05 -14.15
N GLY A 143 13.43 -3.06 -14.60
CA GLY A 143 14.43 -3.26 -15.66
C GLY A 143 15.58 -4.22 -15.31
N ARG A 144 15.73 -4.62 -14.04
CA ARG A 144 16.73 -5.60 -13.57
C ARG A 144 16.18 -7.00 -13.35
N LEU A 145 14.88 -7.22 -13.58
CA LEU A 145 14.28 -8.54 -13.46
C LEU A 145 14.86 -9.46 -14.54
N ARG A 146 15.23 -10.68 -14.13
CA ARG A 146 15.58 -11.73 -15.08
C ARG A 146 14.30 -12.25 -15.76
N PRO A 147 14.40 -12.85 -16.96
CA PRO A 147 13.26 -13.50 -17.59
C PRO A 147 12.53 -14.46 -16.64
N GLY A 148 11.21 -14.33 -16.55
CA GLY A 148 10.36 -15.14 -15.67
C GLY A 148 10.34 -14.70 -14.19
N GLN A 149 11.08 -13.66 -13.82
CA GLN A 149 10.97 -13.05 -12.50
C GLN A 149 9.87 -12.00 -12.43
N VAL A 150 9.31 -11.88 -11.23
CA VAL A 150 8.40 -10.81 -10.83
C VAL A 150 8.97 -10.13 -9.58
N ARG A 151 8.59 -8.87 -9.37
CA ARG A 151 8.78 -8.14 -8.13
C ARG A 151 7.50 -8.24 -7.32
N ALA A 152 7.61 -8.75 -6.10
CA ALA A 152 6.55 -8.80 -5.09
C ALA A 152 7.23 -8.74 -3.72
N ASP A 153 6.55 -8.32 -2.66
CA ASP A 153 7.11 -8.39 -1.30
C ASP A 153 8.51 -7.73 -1.20
N GLY A 154 8.67 -6.57 -1.87
CA GLY A 154 9.92 -5.83 -1.92
C GLY A 154 11.08 -6.46 -2.72
N ARG A 155 10.96 -7.69 -3.23
CA ARG A 155 12.08 -8.46 -3.81
C ARG A 155 11.76 -9.12 -5.16
N PRO A 156 12.77 -9.41 -6.00
CA PRO A 156 12.58 -10.25 -7.17
C PRO A 156 12.42 -11.72 -6.76
N MET A 157 11.47 -12.42 -7.38
CA MET A 157 11.23 -13.85 -7.20
C MET A 157 10.69 -14.49 -8.48
N SER A 158 10.64 -15.82 -8.55
CA SER A 158 9.97 -16.48 -9.67
C SER A 158 8.45 -16.29 -9.59
N ARG A 159 7.75 -16.38 -10.73
CA ARG A 159 6.27 -16.32 -10.73
C ARG A 159 5.64 -17.37 -9.80
N HIS A 160 6.15 -18.60 -9.82
CA HIS A 160 5.64 -19.67 -8.97
C HIS A 160 5.88 -19.40 -7.47
N ALA A 161 7.01 -18.77 -7.12
CA ALA A 161 7.25 -18.37 -5.73
C ALA A 161 6.29 -17.27 -5.27
N PHE A 162 5.91 -16.34 -6.17
CA PHE A 162 4.87 -15.37 -5.89
C PHE A 162 3.50 -16.03 -5.71
N GLU A 163 3.12 -16.96 -6.59
CA GLU A 163 1.84 -17.68 -6.47
C GLU A 163 1.70 -18.37 -5.11
N ARG A 164 2.74 -19.10 -4.66
CA ARG A 164 2.74 -19.70 -3.32
C ARG A 164 2.74 -18.68 -2.19
N LEU A 165 3.50 -17.60 -2.32
CA LEU A 165 3.52 -16.53 -1.30
C LEU A 165 2.14 -15.89 -1.14
N ALA A 166 1.43 -15.67 -2.24
CA ALA A 166 0.07 -15.13 -2.19
C ALA A 166 -0.90 -16.12 -1.52
N GLU A 167 -0.84 -17.40 -1.87
CA GLU A 167 -1.64 -18.46 -1.25
C GLU A 167 -1.36 -18.60 0.27
N ASP A 168 -0.09 -18.57 0.67
CA ASP A 168 0.34 -18.67 2.07
C ASP A 168 -0.05 -17.44 2.93
N SER A 169 -0.49 -16.35 2.29
CA SER A 169 -0.79 -15.07 2.97
C SER A 169 -2.26 -14.89 3.35
N CYS A 170 -3.15 -15.82 2.98
CA CYS A 170 -4.61 -15.65 3.01
C CYS A 170 -5.36 -16.20 4.24
#